data_AF-A0A925BRP0-F1
#
_entry.id   AF-A0A925BRP0-F1
#
_cell.length_a   1.000
_cell.length_b   1.000
_cell.length_c   1.000
_cell.angle_alpha   90.00
_cell.angle_beta   90.00
_cell.angle_gamma   90.00
#
_symmetry.space_group_name_H-M   'P 1'
#
loop_
_entity.id
_entity.type
_entity.pdbx_description
1 polymer ?
#
loop_
_entity_poly.entity_id
_entity_poly.type
_entity_poly.pdbx_seq_one_letter_code
_entity_poly.pdbx_strand_id
1 'polypeptide(L)'
;MIEEGLPPYKAKQVRESGKQYYVTDRGDRVPSVTAILNATKPPEQRKALFDWQQRIGVEEASQITQAASRRGTGTHRHVQRYLQGETTPCPEAVRPYWESMEPIVKSIEQVRLVEGTIFHDELRYGGVVDCVASFEGTPCICEWKTSDKPKKTVDRLYDYPLQLAAYCGAVNQLYQDYDLNLRHALLVVAIPEMPAEVFWFEPDAMTDYWEQWEERVDRFWRRQGYFRD
;
A
#
# COMPACT_ATOMS: atom_id res chain seq x y z
N MET A 1 17.86 5.62 -13.55
CA MET A 1 18.54 6.49 -12.57
C MET A 1 17.50 7.44 -12.01
N ILE A 2 17.44 7.63 -10.70
CA ILE A 2 16.49 8.55 -10.05
C ILE A 2 17.09 9.96 -10.16
N GLU A 3 16.69 10.74 -11.15
CA GLU A 3 17.32 12.05 -11.44
C GLU A 3 16.79 13.19 -10.56
N GLU A 4 15.63 13.03 -9.91
CA GLU A 4 15.03 14.01 -8.97
C GLU A 4 14.31 13.34 -7.78
N GLY A 5 14.99 12.44 -7.07
CA GLY A 5 14.38 11.64 -5.99
C GLY A 5 13.83 12.49 -4.84
N LEU A 6 12.72 12.03 -4.25
CA LEU A 6 12.21 12.56 -2.99
C LEU A 6 13.09 12.06 -1.84
N PRO A 7 13.43 12.90 -0.85
CA PRO A 7 14.26 12.45 0.26
C PRO A 7 13.52 11.37 1.08
N PRO A 8 14.18 10.26 1.44
CA PRO A 8 13.56 9.24 2.26
C PRO A 8 13.53 9.70 3.72
N TYR A 9 12.36 9.61 4.36
CA TYR A 9 12.24 9.77 5.80
C TYR A 9 12.47 8.43 6.49
N LYS A 10 13.18 8.46 7.61
CA LYS A 10 13.31 7.28 8.48
C LYS A 10 12.30 7.42 9.60
N ALA A 11 11.63 6.32 9.93
CA ALA A 11 10.98 6.20 11.22
C ALA A 11 11.23 4.85 11.81
N LYS A 12 11.22 4.82 13.14
CA LYS A 12 11.23 3.58 13.88
C LYS A 12 9.86 2.92 13.76
N GLN A 13 9.82 1.74 13.16
CA GLN A 13 8.64 0.89 13.15
C GLN A 13 8.52 0.18 14.50
N VAL A 14 7.34 0.25 15.11
CA VAL A 14 7.04 -0.38 16.40
C VAL A 14 5.79 -1.24 16.26
N ARG A 15 5.82 -2.46 16.81
CA ARG A 15 4.67 -3.36 16.87
C ARG A 15 4.21 -3.53 18.31
N GLU A 16 2.94 -3.23 18.56
CA GLU A 16 2.31 -3.32 19.88
C GLU A 16 0.91 -3.89 19.74
N SER A 17 0.59 -4.93 20.52
CA SER A 17 -0.73 -5.60 20.51
C SER A 17 -1.22 -5.95 19.10
N GLY A 18 -0.31 -6.39 18.22
CA GLY A 18 -0.63 -6.77 16.83
C GLY A 18 -0.85 -5.60 15.87
N LYS A 19 -0.67 -4.34 16.29
CA LYS A 19 -0.78 -3.15 15.44
C LYS A 19 0.60 -2.56 15.17
N GLN A 20 0.77 -2.00 13.98
CA GLN A 20 2.00 -1.33 13.56
C GLN A 20 1.86 0.18 13.74
N TYR A 21 2.89 0.79 14.31
CA TYR A 21 3.03 2.22 14.51
C TYR A 21 4.38 2.68 13.95
N TYR A 22 4.45 3.97 13.65
CA TYR A 22 5.69 4.66 13.32
C TYR A 22 5.96 5.71 14.39
N VAL A 23 7.23 5.84 14.77
CA VAL A 23 7.71 6.93 15.62
C VAL A 23 8.50 7.88 14.72
N THR A 24 8.00 9.10 14.57
CA THR A 24 8.65 10.16 13.78
C THR A 24 9.92 10.64 14.48
N ASP A 25 10.76 11.38 13.78
CA ASP A 25 11.96 11.99 14.36
C ASP A 25 11.64 13.00 15.48
N ARG A 26 10.41 13.54 15.49
CA ARG A 26 9.88 14.40 16.56
C ARG A 26 9.42 13.62 17.80
N GLY A 27 9.43 12.28 17.74
CA GLY A 27 8.95 11.40 18.80
C GLY A 27 7.45 11.12 18.75
N ASP A 28 6.72 11.64 17.76
CA ASP A 28 5.30 11.39 17.60
C ASP A 28 5.05 9.94 17.20
N ARG A 29 4.16 9.27 17.93
CA ARG A 29 3.73 7.91 17.64
C ARG A 29 2.41 7.92 16.87
N VAL A 30 2.45 7.46 15.63
CA VAL A 30 1.29 7.43 14.73
C VAL A 30 0.98 5.99 14.26
N PRO A 31 -0.31 5.60 14.16
CA PRO A 31 -0.69 4.29 13.61
C PRO A 31 -0.33 4.17 12.13
N SER A 32 -0.09 2.93 11.67
CA SER A 32 0.02 2.67 10.24
C SER A 32 -1.34 2.78 9.54
N VAL A 33 -1.33 3.06 8.23
CA VAL A 33 -2.54 2.97 7.39
C VAL A 33 -3.26 1.63 7.57
N THR A 34 -2.52 0.52 7.51
CA THR A 34 -3.05 -0.83 7.75
C THR A 34 -3.63 -1.01 9.15
N ALA A 35 -3.04 -0.39 10.19
CA ALA A 35 -3.58 -0.47 11.55
C ALA A 35 -4.94 0.25 11.66
N ILE A 36 -5.08 1.43 11.03
CA ILE A 36 -6.33 2.17 10.98
C ILE A 36 -7.38 1.35 10.21
N LEU A 37 -7.06 0.89 9.01
CA LEU A 37 -7.98 0.11 8.17
C LEU A 37 -8.46 -1.14 8.91
N ASN A 38 -7.58 -1.92 9.51
CA ASN A 38 -7.94 -3.12 10.26
C ASN A 38 -8.83 -2.80 11.47
N ALA A 39 -8.47 -1.78 12.25
CA ALA A 39 -9.23 -1.40 13.42
C ALA A 39 -10.64 -0.90 13.07
N THR A 40 -10.83 -0.30 11.89
CA THR A 40 -12.10 0.29 11.44
C THR A 40 -12.83 -0.51 10.37
N LYS A 41 -12.33 -1.71 10.04
CA LYS A 41 -12.90 -2.61 9.03
C LYS A 41 -14.42 -2.80 9.20
N PRO A 42 -15.23 -2.71 8.13
CA PRO A 42 -16.68 -2.91 8.19
C PRO A 42 -17.08 -4.28 8.76
N PRO A 43 -18.21 -4.39 9.49
CA PRO A 43 -18.68 -5.64 10.05
C PRO A 43 -18.83 -6.77 9.03
N GLU A 44 -19.30 -6.47 7.82
CA GLU A 44 -19.54 -7.42 6.73
C GLU A 44 -18.22 -8.06 6.27
N GLN A 45 -17.18 -7.23 6.10
CA GLN A 45 -15.84 -7.73 5.75
C GLN A 45 -15.22 -8.56 6.87
N ARG A 46 -15.43 -8.16 8.14
CA ARG A 46 -14.97 -8.97 9.30
C ARG A 46 -15.66 -10.33 9.31
N LYS A 47 -16.98 -10.34 9.07
CA LYS A 47 -17.77 -11.57 9.00
C LYS A 47 -17.30 -12.46 7.85
N ALA A 48 -17.07 -11.91 6.66
CA ALA A 48 -16.57 -12.68 5.52
C ALA A 48 -15.21 -13.35 5.80
N LEU A 49 -14.29 -12.65 6.47
CA LEU A 49 -13.00 -13.22 6.89
C LEU A 49 -13.19 -14.32 7.93
N PHE A 50 -14.07 -14.11 8.91
CA PHE A 50 -14.40 -15.11 9.92
C PHE A 50 -15.00 -16.37 9.29
N ASP A 51 -16.01 -16.21 8.43
CA ASP A 51 -16.68 -17.32 7.74
C ASP A 51 -15.70 -18.10 6.85
N TRP A 52 -14.79 -17.39 6.16
CA TRP A 52 -13.72 -18.03 5.40
C TRP A 52 -12.82 -18.87 6.30
N GLN A 53 -12.37 -18.33 7.42
CA GLN A 53 -11.51 -19.03 8.38
C GLN A 53 -12.22 -20.24 9.01
N GLN A 54 -13.52 -20.14 9.31
CA GLN A 54 -14.31 -21.29 9.79
C GLN A 54 -14.42 -22.39 8.73
N ARG A 55 -14.54 -22.02 7.46
CA ARG A 55 -14.70 -22.97 6.36
C ARG A 55 -13.44 -23.80 6.07
N ILE A 56 -12.25 -23.21 6.19
CA ILE A 56 -10.98 -23.89 5.91
C ILE A 56 -10.23 -24.34 7.18
N GLY A 57 -10.64 -23.86 8.34
CA GLY A 57 -9.97 -24.12 9.61
C GLY A 57 -8.85 -23.12 9.93
N VAL A 58 -8.63 -22.89 11.23
CA VAL A 58 -7.70 -21.87 11.76
C VAL A 58 -6.25 -22.14 11.35
N GLU A 59 -5.83 -23.40 11.37
CA GLU A 59 -4.46 -23.78 11.04
C GLU A 59 -4.17 -23.55 9.55
N GLU A 60 -5.04 -24.04 8.66
CA GLU A 60 -4.91 -23.83 7.21
C GLU A 60 -4.96 -22.34 6.86
N ALA A 61 -5.89 -21.58 7.46
CA ALA A 61 -5.97 -20.13 7.26
C ALA A 61 -4.68 -19.42 7.68
N SER A 62 -4.05 -19.85 8.78
CA SER A 62 -2.77 -19.32 9.25
C SER A 62 -1.64 -19.65 8.28
N GLN A 63 -1.58 -20.88 7.78
CA GLN A 63 -0.57 -21.32 6.80
C GLN A 63 -0.68 -20.52 5.49
N ILE A 64 -1.90 -20.37 4.96
CA ILE A 64 -2.17 -19.57 3.75
C ILE A 64 -1.76 -18.11 3.97
N THR A 65 -2.14 -17.52 5.11
CA THR A 65 -1.81 -16.13 5.44
C THR A 65 -0.30 -15.91 5.53
N GLN A 66 0.42 -16.82 6.19
CA GLN A 66 1.87 -16.75 6.32
C GLN A 66 2.58 -16.92 4.97
N ALA A 67 2.14 -17.88 4.16
CA ALA A 67 2.67 -18.09 2.81
C ALA A 67 2.47 -16.84 1.94
N ALA A 68 1.28 -16.26 1.95
CA ALA A 68 0.95 -15.03 1.23
C ALA A 68 1.82 -13.84 1.70
N SER A 69 2.04 -13.71 3.01
CA SER A 69 2.90 -12.64 3.57
C SER A 69 4.37 -12.79 3.18
N ARG A 70 4.92 -14.01 3.25
CA ARG A 70 6.31 -14.30 2.84
C ARG A 70 6.52 -14.04 1.35
N ARG A 71 5.57 -14.50 0.53
CA ARG A 71 5.54 -14.23 -0.90
C ARG A 71 5.54 -12.74 -1.18
N GLY A 72 4.57 -12.00 -0.63
CA GLY A 72 4.46 -10.55 -0.84
C GLY A 72 5.77 -9.83 -0.47
N THR A 73 6.33 -10.14 0.69
CA THR A 73 7.63 -9.57 1.12
C THR A 73 8.76 -9.84 0.12
N GLY A 74 8.82 -11.06 -0.43
CA GLY A 74 9.80 -11.44 -1.44
C GLY A 74 9.60 -10.68 -2.77
N THR A 75 8.35 -10.56 -3.21
CA THR A 75 8.00 -9.84 -4.44
C THR A 75 8.31 -8.36 -4.35
N HIS A 76 7.86 -7.66 -3.29
CA HIS A 76 8.17 -6.23 -3.10
C HIS A 76 9.67 -5.98 -3.07
N ARG A 77 10.43 -6.81 -2.35
CA ARG A 77 11.89 -6.70 -2.31
C ARG A 77 12.53 -6.83 -3.69
N HIS A 78 12.02 -7.72 -4.54
CA HIS A 78 12.54 -7.87 -5.89
C HIS A 78 12.20 -6.66 -6.77
N VAL A 79 10.95 -6.16 -6.70
CA VAL A 79 10.51 -4.95 -7.41
C VAL A 79 11.32 -3.73 -6.97
N GLN A 80 11.53 -3.55 -5.66
CA GLN A 80 12.35 -2.48 -5.10
C GLN A 80 13.75 -2.47 -5.72
N ARG A 81 14.44 -3.61 -5.68
CA ARG A 81 15.78 -3.77 -6.25
C ARG A 81 15.80 -3.43 -7.74
N TYR A 82 14.81 -3.92 -8.48
CA TYR A 82 14.67 -3.63 -9.90
C TYR A 82 14.53 -2.12 -10.17
N LEU A 83 13.61 -1.43 -9.47
CA LEU A 83 13.38 0.01 -9.63
C LEU A 83 14.59 0.86 -9.20
N GLN A 84 15.41 0.34 -8.29
CA GLN A 84 16.66 0.95 -7.87
C GLN A 84 17.85 0.66 -8.82
N GLY A 85 17.61 -0.10 -9.90
CA GLY A 85 18.63 -0.44 -10.90
C GLY A 85 19.57 -1.58 -10.49
N GLU A 86 19.24 -2.34 -9.45
CA GLU A 86 20.02 -3.51 -9.05
C GLU A 86 19.74 -4.70 -9.96
N THR A 87 20.78 -5.27 -10.54
CA THR A 87 20.70 -6.52 -11.33
C THR A 87 20.78 -7.73 -10.41
N THR A 88 19.65 -8.13 -9.81
CA THR A 88 19.58 -9.36 -8.99
C THR A 88 18.69 -10.43 -9.64
N PRO A 89 19.11 -11.70 -9.66
CA PRO A 89 18.25 -12.78 -10.15
C PRO A 89 16.93 -12.86 -9.37
N CYS A 90 15.82 -13.02 -10.09
CA CYS A 90 14.52 -13.22 -9.46
C CYS A 90 14.49 -14.57 -8.71
N PRO A 91 14.19 -14.59 -7.39
CA PRO A 91 14.03 -15.83 -6.64
C PRO A 91 12.94 -16.71 -7.25
N GLU A 92 13.13 -18.03 -7.27
CA GLU A 92 12.19 -18.98 -7.88
C GLU A 92 10.77 -18.86 -7.30
N ALA A 93 10.64 -18.71 -5.98
CA ALA A 93 9.35 -18.53 -5.31
C ALA A 93 8.62 -17.21 -5.66
N VAL A 94 9.35 -16.21 -6.18
CA VAL A 94 8.82 -14.89 -6.56
C VAL A 94 8.55 -14.82 -8.06
N ARG A 95 9.30 -15.59 -8.86
CA ARG A 95 9.33 -15.54 -10.32
C ARG A 95 7.95 -15.53 -10.98
N PRO A 96 6.97 -16.39 -10.64
CA PRO A 96 5.67 -16.37 -11.29
C PRO A 96 4.92 -15.03 -11.12
N TYR A 97 5.12 -14.36 -9.98
CA TYR A 97 4.52 -13.05 -9.69
C TYR A 97 5.30 -11.92 -10.36
N TRP A 98 6.63 -12.03 -10.40
CA TRP A 98 7.45 -11.09 -11.15
C TRP A 98 7.11 -11.11 -12.63
N GLU A 99 7.08 -12.27 -13.28
CA GLU A 99 6.74 -12.42 -14.70
C GLU A 99 5.35 -11.84 -15.02
N SER A 100 4.41 -11.94 -14.08
CA SER A 100 3.07 -11.35 -14.20
C SER A 100 3.08 -9.81 -14.25
N MET A 101 3.87 -9.15 -13.39
CA MET A 101 3.89 -7.68 -13.27
C MET A 101 5.05 -6.99 -14.00
N GLU A 102 6.10 -7.72 -14.37
CA GLU A 102 7.33 -7.19 -14.96
C GLU A 102 7.07 -6.26 -16.16
N PRO A 103 6.14 -6.58 -17.10
CA PRO A 103 5.84 -5.68 -18.20
C PRO A 103 5.38 -4.29 -17.75
N ILE A 104 4.59 -4.23 -16.66
CA ILE A 104 4.07 -2.99 -16.09
C ILE A 104 5.14 -2.27 -15.29
N VAL A 105 5.93 -3.00 -14.50
CA VAL A 105 7.06 -2.40 -13.74
C VAL A 105 8.09 -1.79 -14.68
N LYS A 106 8.31 -2.41 -15.86
CA LYS A 106 9.20 -1.89 -16.92
C LYS A 106 8.69 -0.61 -17.59
N SER A 107 7.38 -0.35 -17.58
CA SER A 107 6.80 0.87 -18.14
C SER A 107 6.65 2.00 -17.11
N ILE A 108 7.16 1.81 -15.88
CA ILE A 108 7.24 2.88 -14.88
C ILE A 108 8.36 3.83 -15.25
N GLU A 109 8.03 5.12 -15.24
CA GLU A 109 8.89 6.23 -15.63
C GLU A 109 9.14 7.13 -14.42
N GLN A 110 10.20 7.96 -14.46
CA GLN A 110 10.42 9.03 -13.48
C GLN A 110 10.27 8.58 -12.01
N VAL A 111 10.86 7.44 -11.64
CA VAL A 111 10.79 6.93 -10.26
C VAL A 111 11.35 7.98 -9.30
N ARG A 112 10.51 8.47 -8.37
CA ARG A 112 10.83 9.53 -7.40
C ARG A 112 11.12 8.96 -6.00
N LEU A 113 10.41 7.90 -5.61
CA LEU A 113 10.53 7.26 -4.29
C LEU A 113 10.22 5.77 -4.41
N VAL A 114 10.95 4.92 -3.69
CA VAL A 114 10.72 3.46 -3.64
C VAL A 114 10.84 3.00 -2.18
N GLU A 115 9.85 2.26 -1.68
CA GLU A 115 9.79 1.77 -0.28
C GLU A 115 10.00 2.91 0.73
N GLY A 116 9.36 4.05 0.46
CA GLY A 116 9.53 5.29 1.21
C GLY A 116 8.60 5.37 2.41
N THR A 117 9.11 5.74 3.58
CA THR A 117 8.25 6.01 4.74
C THR A 117 7.60 7.38 4.59
N ILE A 118 6.29 7.44 4.82
CA ILE A 118 5.47 8.63 4.64
C ILE A 118 4.61 8.89 5.88
N PHE A 119 4.25 10.16 6.09
CA PHE A 119 3.44 10.62 7.21
C PHE A 119 2.42 11.64 6.75
N HIS A 120 1.30 11.67 7.44
CA HIS A 120 0.38 12.79 7.43
C HIS A 120 0.31 13.32 8.85
N ASP A 121 0.94 14.48 9.09
CA ASP A 121 1.04 15.10 10.41
C ASP A 121 -0.33 15.52 10.93
N GLU A 122 -1.17 16.13 10.11
CA GLU A 122 -2.48 16.65 10.54
C GLU A 122 -3.51 15.54 10.85
N LEU A 123 -3.51 14.46 10.07
CA LEU A 123 -4.36 13.27 10.29
C LEU A 123 -3.69 12.23 11.18
N ARG A 124 -2.41 12.46 11.54
CA ARG A 124 -1.57 11.66 12.43
C ARG A 124 -1.49 10.18 12.04
N TYR A 125 -1.14 9.86 10.80
CA TYR A 125 -0.87 8.47 10.40
C TYR A 125 0.43 8.32 9.61
N GLY A 126 0.92 7.09 9.50
CA GLY A 126 2.11 6.78 8.71
C GLY A 126 1.96 5.54 7.83
N GLY A 127 2.87 5.39 6.88
CA GLY A 127 2.88 4.27 5.94
C GLY A 127 4.24 4.06 5.30
N VAL A 128 4.34 3.00 4.51
CA VAL A 128 5.43 2.82 3.55
C VAL A 128 4.76 2.70 2.19
N VAL A 129 5.08 3.62 1.28
CA VAL A 129 4.63 3.56 -0.11
C VAL A 129 5.59 2.68 -0.89
N ASP A 130 5.04 1.80 -1.73
CA ASP A 130 5.85 0.94 -2.58
C ASP A 130 6.66 1.76 -3.59
N CYS A 131 6.00 2.68 -4.30
CA CYS A 131 6.64 3.56 -5.28
C CYS A 131 5.85 4.85 -5.53
N VAL A 132 6.57 5.96 -5.73
CA VAL A 132 6.05 7.21 -6.32
C VAL A 132 6.77 7.40 -7.65
N ALA A 133 6.03 7.45 -8.74
CA ALA A 133 6.59 7.49 -10.09
C ALA A 133 5.55 8.03 -11.08
N SER A 134 5.90 8.01 -12.37
CA SER A 134 4.99 8.27 -13.48
C SER A 134 4.63 6.96 -14.19
N PHE A 135 3.37 6.81 -14.55
CA PHE A 135 2.89 5.74 -15.43
C PHE A 135 2.18 6.37 -16.61
N GLU A 136 2.62 6.05 -17.83
CA GLU A 136 2.15 6.69 -19.07
C GLU A 136 2.22 8.22 -18.99
N GLY A 137 3.36 8.74 -18.51
CA GLY A 137 3.59 10.17 -18.31
C GLY A 137 2.82 10.83 -17.16
N THR A 138 1.99 10.09 -16.41
CA THR A 138 1.16 10.65 -15.32
C THR A 138 1.73 10.30 -13.93
N PRO A 139 2.08 11.31 -13.09
CA PRO A 139 2.53 11.08 -11.72
C PRO A 139 1.45 10.41 -10.86
N CYS A 140 1.81 9.32 -10.18
CA CYS A 140 0.90 8.52 -9.37
C CYS A 140 1.59 7.81 -8.20
N ILE A 141 0.77 7.35 -7.25
CA ILE A 141 1.19 6.29 -6.32
C ILE A 141 1.13 4.97 -7.06
N CYS A 142 2.20 4.18 -7.03
CA CYS A 142 2.21 2.81 -7.55
C CYS A 142 2.25 1.81 -6.40
N GLU A 143 1.30 0.88 -6.35
CA GLU A 143 1.21 -0.19 -5.34
C GLU A 143 1.23 -1.57 -6.02
N TRP A 144 2.04 -2.46 -5.48
CA TRP A 144 2.20 -3.83 -5.96
C TRP A 144 1.45 -4.79 -5.03
N LYS A 145 0.66 -5.71 -5.57
CA LYS A 145 0.02 -6.78 -4.79
C LYS A 145 0.26 -8.12 -5.45
N THR A 146 0.28 -9.17 -4.63
CA THR A 146 0.23 -10.56 -5.11
C THR A 146 -1.12 -11.18 -4.77
N SER A 147 -1.64 -12.00 -5.67
CA SER A 147 -2.89 -12.72 -5.46
C SER A 147 -2.83 -14.09 -6.11
N ASP A 148 -3.44 -15.08 -5.46
CA ASP A 148 -3.62 -16.41 -6.03
C ASP A 148 -4.88 -16.46 -6.93
N LYS A 149 -5.71 -15.40 -6.91
CA LYS A 149 -6.95 -15.30 -7.69
C LYS A 149 -7.13 -13.92 -8.31
N PRO A 150 -7.67 -13.82 -9.54
CA PRO A 150 -8.03 -12.55 -10.15
C PRO A 150 -9.02 -11.74 -9.31
N LYS A 151 -8.80 -10.43 -9.21
CA LYS A 151 -9.73 -9.47 -8.59
C LYS A 151 -10.78 -9.05 -9.59
N LYS A 152 -10.44 -8.82 -10.85
CA LYS A 152 -11.32 -8.44 -11.97
C LYS A 152 -11.97 -7.07 -11.86
N THR A 153 -12.46 -6.69 -10.68
CA THR A 153 -13.27 -5.49 -10.46
C THR A 153 -12.88 -4.79 -9.16
N VAL A 154 -13.12 -3.47 -9.10
CA VAL A 154 -12.70 -2.61 -7.99
C VAL A 154 -13.36 -3.01 -6.67
N ASP A 155 -14.60 -3.50 -6.67
CA ASP A 155 -15.32 -3.99 -5.47
C ASP A 155 -14.59 -5.16 -4.77
N ARG A 156 -13.75 -5.90 -5.51
CA ARG A 156 -12.96 -7.02 -4.98
C ARG A 156 -11.57 -6.62 -4.47
N LEU A 157 -11.25 -5.32 -4.52
CA LEU A 157 -10.00 -4.75 -3.99
C LEU A 157 -10.10 -4.40 -2.50
N TYR A 158 -11.30 -4.47 -1.91
CA TYR A 158 -11.55 -4.20 -0.49
C TYR A 158 -10.97 -2.84 -0.04
N ASP A 159 -10.06 -2.83 0.93
CA ASP A 159 -9.47 -1.59 1.47
C ASP A 159 -8.29 -1.06 0.62
N TYR A 160 -7.89 -1.69 -0.50
CA TYR A 160 -6.75 -1.21 -1.29
C TYR A 160 -6.93 0.21 -1.84
N PRO A 161 -8.09 0.62 -2.38
CA PRO A 161 -8.26 2.00 -2.83
C PRO A 161 -8.12 3.03 -1.70
N LEU A 162 -8.59 2.70 -0.48
CA LEU A 162 -8.39 3.54 0.70
C LEU A 162 -6.92 3.64 1.10
N GLN A 163 -6.15 2.55 0.95
CA GLN A 163 -4.71 2.57 1.18
C GLN A 163 -4.01 3.51 0.19
N LEU A 164 -4.37 3.45 -1.10
CA LEU A 164 -3.84 4.35 -2.14
C LEU A 164 -4.14 5.81 -1.83
N ALA A 165 -5.40 6.13 -1.47
CA ALA A 165 -5.79 7.49 -1.10
C ALA A 165 -5.03 8.00 0.12
N ALA A 166 -4.89 7.16 1.15
CA ALA A 166 -4.10 7.49 2.34
C ALA A 166 -2.64 7.80 1.99
N TYR A 167 -2.03 7.01 1.11
CA TYR A 167 -0.65 7.22 0.67
C TYR A 167 -0.51 8.48 -0.18
N CYS A 168 -1.45 8.72 -1.08
CA CYS A 168 -1.51 9.92 -1.92
C CYS A 168 -1.55 11.20 -1.05
N GLY A 169 -2.48 11.28 -0.11
CA GLY A 169 -2.60 12.43 0.79
C GLY A 169 -1.35 12.63 1.67
N ALA A 170 -0.79 11.56 2.22
CA ALA A 170 0.42 11.64 3.03
C ALA A 170 1.65 12.08 2.22
N VAL A 171 1.82 11.58 0.99
CA VAL A 171 2.90 12.01 0.09
C VAL A 171 2.74 13.49 -0.28
N ASN A 172 1.54 13.92 -0.69
CA ASN A 172 1.28 15.30 -1.06
C ASN A 172 1.53 16.27 0.11
N GLN A 173 1.14 15.92 1.34
CA GLN A 173 1.42 16.75 2.52
C GLN A 173 2.93 16.76 2.86
N LEU A 174 3.56 15.59 2.90
CA LEU A 174 4.94 15.44 3.33
C LEU A 174 5.94 16.09 2.36
N TYR A 175 5.63 16.08 1.07
CA TYR A 175 6.47 16.61 0.00
C TYR A 175 5.85 17.85 -0.68
N GLN A 176 5.02 18.62 0.04
CA GLN A 176 4.34 19.81 -0.49
C GLN A 176 5.29 20.89 -1.05
N ASP A 177 6.54 20.93 -0.60
CA ASP A 177 7.58 21.86 -1.10
C ASP A 177 8.25 21.38 -2.40
N TYR A 178 7.88 20.20 -2.90
CA TYR A 178 8.34 19.63 -4.16
C TYR A 178 7.29 19.84 -5.24
N ASP A 179 7.71 19.92 -6.51
CA ASP A 179 6.80 19.94 -7.65
C ASP A 179 6.16 18.55 -7.84
N LEU A 180 5.16 18.28 -7.00
CA LEU A 180 4.45 17.02 -6.90
C LEU A 180 2.99 17.28 -6.53
N ASN A 181 2.08 16.80 -7.36
CA ASN A 181 0.66 16.78 -7.06
C ASN A 181 0.08 15.45 -7.52
N LEU A 182 0.11 14.46 -6.63
CA LEU A 182 -0.44 13.15 -6.92
C LEU A 182 -1.96 13.22 -6.83
N ARG A 183 -2.61 12.85 -7.93
CA ARG A 183 -4.08 12.72 -8.01
C ARG A 183 -4.52 11.39 -8.59
N HIS A 184 -3.56 10.57 -9.01
CA HIS A 184 -3.80 9.26 -9.60
C HIS A 184 -3.11 8.17 -8.77
N ALA A 185 -3.61 6.96 -8.88
CA ALA A 185 -2.95 5.79 -8.34
C ALA A 185 -3.01 4.62 -9.32
N LEU A 186 -1.93 3.85 -9.35
CA LEU A 186 -1.77 2.61 -10.08
C LEU A 186 -1.69 1.46 -9.07
N LEU A 187 -2.63 0.53 -9.16
CA LEU A 187 -2.56 -0.73 -8.43
C LEU A 187 -2.32 -1.87 -9.41
N VAL A 188 -1.25 -2.62 -9.20
CA VAL A 188 -0.91 -3.79 -10.02
C VAL A 188 -1.02 -5.05 -9.17
N VAL A 189 -1.89 -5.96 -9.59
CA VAL A 189 -2.10 -7.25 -8.91
C VAL A 189 -1.47 -8.35 -9.75
N ALA A 190 -0.28 -8.81 -9.34
CA ALA A 190 0.37 -9.98 -9.95
C ALA A 190 -0.34 -11.26 -9.56
N ILE A 191 -0.54 -12.10 -10.57
CA ILE A 191 -1.19 -13.41 -10.46
C ILE A 191 -0.32 -14.39 -11.28
N PRO A 192 0.08 -15.54 -10.69
CA PRO A 192 0.92 -16.50 -11.40
C PRO A 192 0.33 -16.92 -12.74
N GLU A 193 1.22 -17.12 -13.73
CA GLU A 193 0.89 -17.68 -15.04
C GLU A 193 -0.09 -16.84 -15.90
N MET A 194 -0.37 -15.60 -15.50
CA MET A 194 -1.17 -14.66 -16.28
C MET A 194 -0.65 -13.24 -16.18
N PRO A 195 -0.97 -12.36 -17.14
CA PRO A 195 -0.69 -10.94 -17.03
C PRO A 195 -1.29 -10.35 -15.76
N ALA A 196 -0.59 -9.42 -15.11
CA ALA A 196 -1.10 -8.74 -13.93
C ALA A 196 -2.38 -7.95 -14.27
N GLU A 197 -3.29 -7.88 -13.30
CA GLU A 197 -4.42 -6.96 -13.40
C GLU A 197 -3.96 -5.56 -13.00
N VAL A 198 -4.25 -4.59 -13.86
CA VAL A 198 -3.91 -3.18 -13.66
C VAL A 198 -5.18 -2.41 -13.36
N PHE A 199 -5.19 -1.70 -12.24
CA PHE A 199 -6.27 -0.80 -11.85
C PHE A 199 -5.71 0.61 -11.78
N TRP A 200 -6.19 1.45 -12.70
CA TRP A 200 -5.90 2.88 -12.74
C TRP A 200 -7.02 3.65 -12.04
N PHE A 201 -6.64 4.53 -11.12
CA PHE A 201 -7.57 5.35 -10.36
C PHE A 201 -7.42 6.82 -10.80
N GLU A 202 -8.50 7.33 -11.40
CA GLU A 202 -8.63 8.73 -11.81
C GLU A 202 -8.82 9.68 -10.62
N PRO A 203 -8.59 11.01 -10.80
CA PRO A 203 -8.66 11.99 -9.72
C PRO A 203 -9.99 12.02 -8.95
N ASP A 204 -11.11 11.87 -9.66
CA ASP A 204 -12.43 11.87 -9.03
C ASP A 204 -12.57 10.66 -8.09
N ALA A 205 -12.18 9.46 -8.55
CA ALA A 205 -12.20 8.26 -7.72
C ALA A 205 -11.24 8.37 -6.53
N MET A 206 -10.05 8.94 -6.72
CA MET A 206 -9.09 9.16 -5.64
C MET A 206 -9.63 10.15 -4.59
N THR A 207 -10.39 11.15 -5.02
CA THR A 207 -11.08 12.10 -4.12
C THR A 207 -12.15 11.38 -3.30
N ASP A 208 -13.00 10.57 -3.94
CA ASP A 208 -14.03 9.79 -3.25
C ASP A 208 -13.42 8.81 -2.20
N TYR A 209 -12.29 8.17 -2.53
CA TYR A 209 -11.60 7.28 -1.59
C TYR A 209 -10.85 8.05 -0.49
N TRP A 210 -10.42 9.28 -0.76
CA TRP A 210 -9.83 10.15 0.25
C TRP A 210 -10.86 10.53 1.32
N GLU A 211 -12.07 10.97 0.91
CA GLU A 211 -13.15 11.29 1.86
C GLU A 211 -13.49 10.07 2.74
N GLN A 212 -13.64 8.90 2.12
CA GLN A 212 -13.87 7.65 2.86
C GLN A 212 -12.70 7.30 3.79
N TRP A 213 -11.46 7.57 3.39
CA TRP A 213 -10.30 7.37 4.25
C TRP A 213 -10.32 8.30 5.47
N GLU A 214 -10.66 9.57 5.30
CA GLU A 214 -10.79 10.53 6.40
C GLU A 214 -11.84 10.06 7.42
N GLU A 215 -12.98 9.52 6.98
CA GLU A 215 -13.96 8.91 7.88
C GLU A 215 -13.38 7.73 8.68
N ARG A 216 -12.52 6.92 8.07
CA ARG A 216 -11.85 5.79 8.75
C ARG A 216 -10.84 6.31 9.77
N VAL A 217 -10.12 7.38 9.47
CA VAL A 217 -9.19 8.04 10.41
C VAL A 217 -9.94 8.64 11.59
N ASP A 218 -10.99 9.42 11.35
CA ASP A 218 -11.83 10.01 12.40
C ASP A 218 -12.42 8.92 13.32
N ARG A 219 -13.01 7.88 12.72
CA ARG A 219 -13.54 6.74 13.47
C ARG A 219 -12.47 6.04 14.32
N PHE A 220 -11.25 5.92 13.81
CA PHE A 220 -10.14 5.34 14.56
C PHE A 220 -9.81 6.19 15.78
N TRP A 221 -9.62 7.50 15.60
CA TRP A 221 -9.24 8.41 16.66
C TRP A 221 -10.33 8.58 17.72
N ARG A 222 -11.61 8.66 17.33
CA ARG A 222 -12.74 8.67 18.27
C ARG A 222 -12.75 7.44 19.17
N ARG A 223 -12.42 6.26 18.63
CA ARG A 223 -12.30 5.02 19.43
C ARG A 223 -11.10 5.02 20.38
N GLN A 224 -10.12 5.89 20.16
CA GLN A 224 -8.99 6.11 21.06
C GLN A 224 -9.23 7.27 22.05
N GLY A 225 -10.43 7.87 22.05
CA GLY A 225 -10.74 9.02 22.92
C GLY A 225 -10.20 10.35 22.41
N TYR A 226 -9.72 10.42 21.17
CA TYR A 226 -9.36 11.66 20.51
C TYR A 226 -10.55 12.18 19.71
N PHE A 227 -10.95 13.42 19.97
CA PHE A 227 -11.97 14.13 19.22
C PHE A 227 -11.27 15.22 18.42
N ARG A 228 -11.50 15.24 17.10
CA ARG A 228 -11.15 16.38 16.26
C ARG A 228 -12.27 17.41 16.48
N ASP A 229 -11.89 18.60 16.94
CA ASP A 229 -12.78 19.76 17.05
C ASP A 229 -13.24 20.24 15.66
#